data_AF-A0A6G7V9X8-F1
#
_entry.id   AF-A0A6G7V9X8-F1
#
_cell.length_a   1.000
_cell.length_b   1.000
_cell.length_c   1.000
_cell.angle_alpha   90.00
_cell.angle_beta   90.00
_cell.angle_gamma   90.00
#
_symmetry.space_group_name_H-M   'P 1'
#
loop_
_entity.id
_entity.type
_entity.pdbx_description
1 polymer ?
#
loop_
_entity_poly.entity_id
_entity_poly.type
_entity_poly.pdbx_seq_one_letter_code
_entity_poly.pdbx_strand_id
1 'polypeptide(L)' 'MAINVKLPEPLVEAAKRYGAIEHRSVPKQIEYWSRIGKIAAENPDLPFSVIRDILIADQEEPVGEYRFG' A
#
# COMPACT_ATOMS: atom_id res chain seq x y z
N MET A 1 -12.67 -8.92 -10.54
CA MET A 1 -14.06 -8.68 -10.09
C MET A 1 -14.15 -7.22 -9.66
N ALA A 2 -15.14 -6.45 -10.12
CA ALA A 2 -15.28 -5.04 -9.79
C ALA A 2 -16.48 -4.83 -8.87
N ILE A 3 -16.29 -4.10 -7.77
CA ILE A 3 -17.35 -3.73 -6.83
C ILE A 3 -17.43 -2.20 -6.83
N ASN A 4 -18.62 -1.67 -7.08
CA ASN A 4 -18.85 -0.22 -7.04
C ASN A 4 -19.01 0.24 -5.59
N VAL A 5 -18.21 1.23 -5.20
CA VAL A 5 -18.26 1.84 -3.86
C VAL A 5 -18.32 3.36 -4.03
N LYS A 6 -19.20 4.02 -3.25
CA LYS A 6 -19.24 5.49 -3.20
C LYS A 6 -18.18 5.97 -2.23
N LEU A 7 -17.31 6.86 -2.71
CA LEU A 7 -16.25 7.47 -1.90
C LEU A 7 -16.41 9.00 -1.90
N PRO A 8 -15.98 9.69 -0.84
CA PRO A 8 -15.97 11.15 -0.82
C PRO A 8 -15.08 11.69 -1.95
N GLU A 9 -15.56 12.70 -2.66
CA GLU A 9 -14.81 13.36 -3.75
C GLU A 9 -13.41 13.85 -3.31
N PRO A 10 -13.22 14.44 -2.10
CA PRO A 10 -11.88 14.82 -1.64
C PRO A 10 -10.89 13.65 -1.54
N LEU A 11 -11.36 12.45 -1.18
CA LEU A 11 -10.53 11.25 -1.10
C LEU A 11 -10.10 10.81 -2.50
N VAL A 12 -11.02 10.83 -3.46
CA VAL A 12 -10.75 10.45 -4.86
C VAL A 12 -9.75 11.41 -5.49
N GLU A 13 -9.91 12.72 -5.28
CA GLU A 13 -8.98 13.74 -5.79
C GLU A 13 -7.60 13.66 -5.13
N ALA A 14 -7.52 13.34 -3.84
CA ALA A 14 -6.24 13.04 -3.19
C ALA A 14 -5.59 11.80 -3.82
N ALA A 15 -6.32 10.69 -3.95
CA ALA A 15 -5.81 9.46 -4.54
C ALA A 15 -5.33 9.65 -5.99
N LYS A 16 -6.01 10.49 -6.77
CA LYS A 16 -5.61 10.85 -8.14
C LYS A 16 -4.27 11.56 -8.18
N ARG A 17 -4.07 12.57 -7.32
CA ARG A 17 -2.81 13.33 -7.26
C ARG A 17 -1.64 12.47 -6.81
N TYR A 18 -1.79 11.76 -5.68
CA TYR A 18 -0.72 10.91 -5.16
C TYR A 18 -0.47 9.70 -6.04
N GLY A 19 -1.53 9.08 -6.59
CA GLY A 19 -1.40 7.96 -7.51
C GLY A 19 -0.61 8.34 -8.77
N ALA A 20 -0.85 9.52 -9.33
CA ALA A 20 -0.10 10.00 -10.49
C ALA A 20 1.41 10.15 -10.21
N ILE A 21 1.78 10.69 -9.04
CA ILE A 21 3.18 10.85 -8.61
C ILE A 21 3.84 9.49 -8.40
N GLU A 22 3.09 8.54 -7.83
CA GLU A 22 3.57 7.23 -7.43
C GLU A 22 3.38 6.14 -8.51
N HIS A 23 3.01 6.54 -9.73
CA HIS A 23 2.70 5.63 -10.84
C HIS A 23 1.64 4.56 -10.53
N ARG A 24 0.63 4.90 -9.71
CA ARG A 24 -0.53 4.05 -9.37
C ARG A 24 -1.82 4.61 -9.95
N SER A 25 -2.73 3.72 -10.37
CA SER A 25 -4.10 4.13 -10.69
C SER A 25 -4.85 4.58 -9.42
N VAL A 26 -5.93 5.35 -9.56
CA VAL A 26 -6.74 5.81 -8.42
C VAL A 26 -7.18 4.65 -7.51
N PRO A 27 -7.75 3.55 -8.02
CA PRO A 27 -8.09 2.41 -7.17
C PRO A 27 -6.87 1.80 -6.48
N LYS A 28 -5.73 1.68 -7.17
CA LYS A 28 -4.50 1.12 -6.61
C LYS A 28 -3.90 2.01 -5.52
N GLN A 29 -4.00 3.32 -5.64
CA GLN A 29 -3.57 4.25 -4.59
C GLN A 29 -4.45 4.13 -3.34
N ILE A 30 -5.76 3.97 -3.50
CA ILE A 30 -6.70 3.74 -2.39
C ILE A 30 -6.45 2.38 -1.73
N GLU A 31 -6.21 1.34 -2.52
CA GLU A 31 -5.83 0.00 -2.03
C GLU A 31 -4.53 0.07 -1.21
N TYR A 32 -3.53 0.80 -1.69
CA TYR A 32 -2.26 1.01 -1.00
C TYR A 32 -2.45 1.68 0.37
N TRP A 33 -3.17 2.80 0.45
CA TRP A 33 -3.49 3.45 1.71
C TRP A 33 -4.29 2.55 2.66
N SER A 34 -5.25 1.79 2.12
CA SER A 34 -6.04 0.85 2.91
C SER A 34 -5.19 -0.27 3.50
N ARG A 35 -4.24 -0.83 2.73
CA ARG A 35 -3.30 -1.86 3.19
C ARG A 35 -2.41 -1.34 4.31
N ILE A 36 -1.85 -0.13 4.17
CA ILE A 36 -1.04 0.50 5.22
C ILE A 36 -1.87 0.75 6.48
N GLY A 37 -3.06 1.34 6.33
CA GLY A 37 -3.93 1.65 7.48
C GLY A 37 -4.30 0.39 8.27
N LYS A 38 -4.56 -0.72 7.58
CA LYS A 38 -4.80 -2.02 8.23
C LYS A 38 -3.57 -2.50 9.00
N ILE A 39 -2.39 -2.50 8.38
CA ILE A 39 -1.15 -2.95 9.04
C ILE A 39 -0.84 -2.08 10.27
N ALA A 40 -0.97 -0.76 10.15
CA ALA A 40 -0.74 0.17 11.25
C ALA A 40 -1.75 0.00 12.39
N ALA A 41 -3.02 -0.31 12.08
CA ALA A 41 -4.03 -0.58 13.11
C ALA A 41 -3.78 -1.90 13.85
N GLU A 42 -3.31 -2.93 13.15
CA GLU A 42 -2.96 -4.24 13.73
C GLU A 42 -1.61 -4.20 14.47
N ASN A 43 -0.73 -3.25 14.12
CA ASN A 43 0.61 -3.11 14.68
C ASN A 43 0.89 -1.63 15.03
N PRO A 44 0.29 -1.09 16.10
CA PRO A 44 0.36 0.34 16.42
C PRO A 44 1.77 0.89 16.65
N ASP A 45 2.69 0.02 17.08
CA ASP A 45 4.07 0.38 17.38
C ASP A 45 4.98 0.34 16.15
N LEU A 46 4.50 -0.14 14.99
CA LEU A 46 5.28 -0.15 13.76
C LEU A 46 5.25 1.22 13.08
N PRO A 47 6.40 1.89 12.90
CA PRO A 47 6.46 3.13 12.16
C PRO A 47 6.05 2.94 10.69
N PHE A 48 5.42 3.96 10.12
CA PHE A 48 5.03 3.96 8.70
C PHE A 48 6.18 3.61 7.76
N SER A 49 7.39 4.12 8.02
CA SER A 49 8.58 3.82 7.20
C SER A 49 8.85 2.32 7.13
N VAL A 50 8.79 1.63 8.27
CA VAL A 50 9.00 0.17 8.34
C VAL A 50 7.91 -0.57 7.56
N ILE A 51 6.64 -0.18 7.73
CA ILE A 51 5.53 -0.78 6.98
C ILE A 51 5.75 -0.61 5.47
N ARG A 52 6.12 0.59 5.03
CA ARG A 52 6.38 0.88 3.61
C ARG A 52 7.54 0.04 3.08
N ASP A 53 8.64 -0.05 3.81
CA ASP A 53 9.84 -0.75 3.35
C ASP A 53 9.57 -2.27 3.26
N ILE A 54 8.79 -2.85 4.18
CA ILE A 54 8.31 -4.24 4.08
C ILE A 54 7.46 -4.44 2.82
N LEU A 55 6.53 -3.52 2.52
CA LEU A 55 5.67 -3.62 1.33
C LEU A 55 6.45 -3.48 0.02
N ILE A 56 7.56 -2.75 0.02
CA ILE A 56 8.47 -2.65 -1.12
C ILE A 56 9.23 -3.98 -1.27
N ALA A 57 9.80 -4.50 -0.18
CA ALA A 57 10.52 -5.77 -0.19
C ALA A 57 9.64 -6.95 -0.66
N ASP A 58 8.34 -6.94 -0.35
CA ASP A 58 7.35 -7.93 -0.83
C ASP A 58 7.15 -7.90 -2.36
N GLN A 59 7.55 -6.82 -3.04
CA GLN A 59 7.48 -6.69 -4.51
C GLN A 59 8.82 -6.95 -5.19
N GLU A 60 9.91 -7.00 -4.44
CA GLU A 60 11.25 -7.31 -4.98
C GLU A 60 11.38 -8.81 -5.25
N GLU A 61 12.25 -9.18 -6.18
CA GLU A 61 12.57 -10.58 -6.39
C GLU A 61 13.28 -11.15 -5.15
N PRO A 62 12.88 -12.36 -4.69
CA PRO A 62 13.55 -12.99 -3.57
C PRO A 62 15.02 -13.24 -3.89
N VAL A 63 15.91 -12.67 -3.09
CA VAL A 63 17.35 -12.80 -3.29
C VAL A 63 17.84 -14.09 -2.63
N GLY A 64 17.93 -15.13 -3.44
CA GLY A 64 18.47 -16.43 -3.02
C GLY A 64 17.58 -17.19 -2.05
N GLU A 65 17.87 -18.48 -1.90
CA GLU A 65 17.22 -19.30 -0.87
C GLU A 65 18.05 -19.24 0.40
N TYR A 66 17.40 -18.88 1.52
CA TYR A 66 18.02 -19.03 2.82
C TYR A 66 18.26 -20.53 3.07
N ARG A 67 19.53 -20.95 3.08
CA ARG A 67 19.92 -22.30 3.46
C ARG A 67 20.14 -22.34 4.97
N PHE A 68 19.15 -22.90 5.69
CA PHE A 68 19.40 -23.39 7.04
C PHE A 68 20.33 -24.60 6.93
N GLY A 69 21.57 -24.44 7.38
CA GLY A 69 22.53 -25.52 7.68
C GLY A 69 22.60 -26.67 6.68
#